data_AF-A0A944P4I8-F1
#
_entry.id   AF-A0A944P4I8-F1
#
_cell.length_a   1.000
_cell.length_b   1.000
_cell.length_c   1.000
_cell.angle_alpha   90.00
_cell.angle_beta   90.00
_cell.angle_gamma   90.00
#
_symmetry.space_group_name_H-M   'P 1'
#
loop_
_entity.id
_entity.type
_entity.pdbx_description
1 polymer ?
#
loop_
_entity_poly.entity_id
_entity_poly.type
_entity_poly.pdbx_seq_one_letter_code
_entity_poly.pdbx_strand_id
1 'polypeptide(L)'
;GALATALAALYAVATLALAARAPARLLRTRTLTPSEAAVLTALAAPSVAGAALVAERAGYRLFGFDLDILALTVPHFHFAGFTAALVAGLVCRATAPGPGTAPARWAAYSAPGGTLLVLLGYFVDDWAELAGAVVLTAGMWAVALLTWREIRPGARDRTTGALLATSAAVLVATMLLALWWAAGEATGVVHPTLTWMAATHGLGNALGFALCSLLAWRRLAEDTRQAAEPEEITP
;
A
#
# COMPACT_ATOMS: atom_id res chain seq x y z
N GLY A 1 20.69 -18.23 -2.44
CA GLY A 1 21.10 -19.55 -2.97
C GLY A 1 20.26 -19.90 -4.20
N ALA A 2 20.79 -20.69 -5.14
CA ALA A 2 20.23 -20.83 -6.50
C ALA A 2 18.72 -21.12 -6.57
N LEU A 3 18.21 -22.04 -5.74
CA LEU A 3 16.78 -22.33 -5.70
C LEU A 3 15.94 -21.12 -5.27
N ALA A 4 16.36 -20.40 -4.23
CA ALA A 4 15.66 -19.21 -3.75
C ALA A 4 15.68 -18.09 -4.80
N THR A 5 16.79 -17.94 -5.52
CA THR A 5 16.91 -16.98 -6.64
C THR A 5 15.97 -17.36 -7.79
N ALA A 6 15.88 -18.64 -8.14
CA ALA A 6 14.97 -19.11 -9.20
C ALA A 6 13.50 -18.85 -8.85
N LEU A 7 13.09 -19.15 -7.60
CA LEU A 7 11.74 -18.86 -7.12
C LEU A 7 11.45 -17.35 -7.09
N ALA A 8 12.41 -16.54 -6.64
CA ALA A 8 12.31 -15.08 -6.69
C ALA A 8 12.19 -14.56 -8.13
N ALA A 9 12.88 -15.17 -9.09
CA ALA A 9 12.80 -14.78 -10.50
C ALA A 9 11.43 -15.10 -11.11
N LEU A 10 10.87 -16.28 -10.80
CA LEU A 10 9.50 -16.63 -11.19
C LEU A 10 8.48 -15.64 -10.61
N TYR A 11 8.68 -15.27 -9.34
CA TYR A 11 7.88 -14.25 -8.68
C TYR A 11 8.01 -12.88 -9.39
N ALA A 12 9.23 -12.45 -9.72
CA ALA A 12 9.50 -11.19 -10.42
C ALA A 12 8.86 -11.15 -11.82
N VAL A 13 8.79 -12.27 -12.53
CA VAL A 13 8.08 -12.35 -13.82
C VAL A 13 6.58 -12.06 -13.62
N ALA A 14 5.96 -12.60 -12.57
CA ALA A 14 4.56 -12.33 -12.26
C ALA A 14 4.33 -10.84 -11.91
N THR A 15 5.24 -10.22 -11.16
CA THR A 15 5.12 -8.80 -10.81
C THR A 15 5.36 -7.88 -12.00
N LEU A 16 6.25 -8.25 -12.93
CA LEU A 16 6.43 -7.55 -14.21
C LEU A 16 5.19 -7.66 -15.10
N ALA A 17 4.55 -8.83 -15.14
CA ALA A 17 3.29 -9.01 -15.88
C ALA A 17 2.17 -8.12 -15.32
N LEU A 18 2.14 -7.89 -14.01
CA LEU A 18 1.23 -6.94 -13.38
C LEU A 18 1.59 -5.49 -13.75
N ALA A 19 2.86 -5.12 -13.66
CA ALA A 19 3.34 -3.78 -14.00
C ALA A 19 3.07 -3.44 -15.48
N ALA A 20 3.15 -4.40 -16.40
CA ALA A 20 2.80 -4.23 -17.81
C ALA A 20 1.33 -3.84 -18.04
N ARG A 21 0.44 -4.07 -17.06
CA ARG A 21 -0.96 -3.59 -17.13
C ARG A 21 -1.09 -2.09 -16.88
N ALA A 22 -0.11 -1.46 -16.22
CA ALA A 22 -0.14 -0.03 -15.93
C ALA A 22 -0.13 0.84 -17.21
N PRO A 23 0.80 0.68 -18.17
CA PRO A 23 0.78 1.46 -19.41
C PRO A 23 -0.47 1.19 -20.25
N ALA A 24 -0.92 -0.07 -20.38
CA ALA A 24 -2.15 -0.40 -21.10
C ALA A 24 -3.38 0.30 -20.48
N ARG A 25 -3.43 0.38 -19.15
CA ARG A 25 -4.48 1.09 -18.42
C ARG A 25 -4.40 2.59 -18.63
N LEU A 26 -3.21 3.18 -18.53
CA LEU A 26 -2.98 4.61 -18.75
C LEU A 26 -3.31 5.03 -20.19
N LEU A 27 -2.99 4.20 -21.19
CA LEU A 27 -3.34 4.46 -22.59
C LEU A 27 -4.85 4.46 -22.83
N ARG A 28 -5.60 3.66 -22.05
CA ARG A 28 -7.07 3.58 -22.11
C ARG A 28 -7.75 4.73 -21.37
N THR A 29 -7.29 5.07 -20.16
CA THR A 29 -7.92 6.11 -19.34
C THR A 29 -7.46 7.51 -19.75
N ARG A 30 -6.20 7.67 -20.20
CA ARG A 30 -5.54 8.93 -20.58
C ARG A 30 -5.64 10.03 -19.53
N THR A 31 -5.73 9.65 -18.27
CA THR A 31 -5.84 10.57 -17.14
C THR A 31 -4.99 10.09 -15.98
N LEU A 32 -4.39 11.02 -15.24
CA LEU A 32 -3.75 10.77 -13.95
C LEU A 32 -4.60 11.36 -12.84
N THR A 33 -5.88 10.96 -12.77
CA THR A 33 -6.71 11.30 -11.62
C THR A 33 -6.09 10.69 -10.36
N PRO A 34 -6.38 11.21 -9.15
CA PRO A 34 -5.72 10.74 -7.93
C PRO A 34 -5.86 9.24 -7.71
N SER A 35 -7.07 8.70 -7.89
CA SER A 35 -7.32 7.26 -7.77
C SER A 35 -6.62 6.44 -8.85
N GLU A 36 -6.45 6.99 -10.05
CA GLU A 36 -5.76 6.31 -11.14
C GLU A 36 -4.24 6.30 -10.92
N ALA A 37 -3.65 7.40 -10.47
CA ALA A 37 -2.23 7.46 -10.08
C ALA A 37 -1.91 6.44 -8.98
N ALA A 38 -2.78 6.33 -7.98
CA ALA A 38 -2.67 5.34 -6.91
C ALA A 38 -2.74 3.89 -7.45
N VAL A 39 -3.68 3.60 -8.36
CA VAL A 39 -3.79 2.26 -8.98
C VAL A 39 -2.60 1.93 -9.88
N LEU A 40 -2.09 2.89 -10.65
CA LEU A 40 -0.90 2.69 -11.49
C LEU A 40 0.34 2.38 -10.62
N THR A 41 0.47 3.07 -9.49
CA THR A 41 1.50 2.79 -8.48
C THR A 41 1.35 1.38 -7.95
N ALA A 42 0.13 0.97 -7.60
CA ALA A 42 -0.13 -0.37 -7.11
C ALA A 42 0.24 -1.46 -8.14
N LEU A 43 -0.02 -1.23 -9.42
CA LEU A 43 0.36 -2.17 -10.47
C LEU A 43 1.88 -2.28 -10.65
N ALA A 44 2.60 -1.17 -10.49
CA ALA A 44 4.03 -1.10 -10.74
C ALA A 44 4.90 -1.52 -9.54
N ALA A 45 4.51 -1.14 -8.32
CA ALA A 45 5.34 -1.31 -7.12
C ALA A 45 5.84 -2.74 -6.85
N PRO A 46 5.03 -3.82 -7.05
CA PRO A 46 5.51 -5.19 -6.86
C PRO A 46 6.69 -5.57 -7.77
N SER A 47 6.87 -4.90 -8.92
CA SER A 47 8.01 -5.15 -9.81
C SER A 47 9.34 -4.73 -9.17
N VAL A 48 9.35 -3.62 -8.42
CA VAL A 48 10.51 -3.16 -7.65
C VAL A 48 10.82 -4.15 -6.53
N ALA A 49 9.77 -4.60 -5.82
CA ALA A 49 9.92 -5.62 -4.78
C ALA A 49 10.47 -6.94 -5.34
N GLY A 50 9.97 -7.38 -6.50
CA GLY A 50 10.42 -8.59 -7.18
C GLY A 50 11.89 -8.50 -7.60
N ALA A 51 12.30 -7.37 -8.19
CA ALA A 51 13.69 -7.13 -8.57
C ALA A 51 14.64 -7.11 -7.35
N ALA A 52 14.24 -6.42 -6.27
CA ALA A 52 14.98 -6.40 -5.01
C ALA A 52 15.13 -7.79 -4.40
N LEU A 53 14.04 -8.59 -4.40
CA LEU A 53 14.06 -9.97 -3.89
C LEU A 53 15.00 -10.87 -4.71
N VAL A 54 15.00 -10.76 -6.03
CA VAL A 54 15.92 -11.52 -6.90
C VAL A 54 17.36 -11.18 -6.59
N ALA A 55 17.68 -9.88 -6.54
CA ALA A 55 19.01 -9.38 -6.25
C ALA A 55 19.50 -9.86 -4.87
N GLU A 56 18.66 -9.71 -3.85
CA GLU A 56 18.99 -10.10 -2.49
C GLU A 56 19.21 -11.62 -2.37
N ARG A 57 18.33 -12.46 -2.95
CA ARG A 57 18.49 -13.93 -2.94
C ARG A 57 19.71 -14.41 -3.73
N ALA A 58 20.15 -13.62 -4.72
CA ALA A 58 21.36 -13.85 -5.51
C ALA A 58 22.64 -13.32 -4.82
N GLY A 59 22.54 -12.58 -3.71
CA GLY A 59 23.69 -11.92 -3.07
C GLY A 59 24.24 -10.75 -3.89
N TYR A 60 23.42 -10.16 -4.77
CA TYR A 60 23.78 -9.05 -5.64
C TYR A 60 23.32 -7.71 -5.06
N ARG A 61 24.27 -6.76 -4.94
CA ARG A 61 24.00 -5.39 -4.48
C ARG A 61 23.42 -4.55 -5.62
N LEU A 62 22.11 -4.63 -5.81
CA LEU A 62 21.39 -3.87 -6.83
C LEU A 62 21.51 -2.36 -6.55
N PHE A 63 22.01 -1.60 -7.53
CA PHE A 63 22.32 -0.17 -7.40
C PHE A 63 23.27 0.19 -6.23
N GLY A 64 24.05 -0.77 -5.75
CA GLY A 64 24.97 -0.56 -4.63
C GLY A 64 24.33 -0.70 -3.25
N PHE A 65 23.02 -0.94 -3.15
CA PHE A 65 22.35 -1.17 -1.87
C PHE A 65 22.80 -2.48 -1.22
N ASP A 66 22.95 -2.44 0.11
CA ASP A 66 23.20 -3.62 0.91
C ASP A 66 22.01 -4.59 0.91
N LEU A 67 22.30 -5.86 1.17
CA LEU A 67 21.29 -6.93 1.10
C LEU A 67 20.14 -6.73 2.10
N ASP A 68 20.44 -6.14 3.27
CA ASP A 68 19.41 -5.84 4.28
C ASP A 68 18.43 -4.75 3.80
N ILE A 69 18.93 -3.74 3.08
CA ILE A 69 18.08 -2.70 2.47
C ILE A 69 17.22 -3.31 1.36
N LEU A 70 17.79 -4.18 0.53
CA LEU A 70 17.02 -4.90 -0.49
C LEU A 70 15.96 -5.81 0.15
N ALA A 71 16.27 -6.47 1.26
CA ALA A 71 15.32 -7.28 2.01
C ALA A 71 14.17 -6.44 2.59
N LEU A 72 14.45 -5.22 3.08
CA LEU A 72 13.44 -4.26 3.57
C LEU A 72 12.61 -3.63 2.43
N THR A 73 13.20 -3.48 1.25
CA THR A 73 12.52 -2.97 0.05
C THR A 73 11.35 -3.87 -0.34
N VAL A 74 11.51 -5.19 -0.20
CA VAL A 74 10.46 -6.16 -0.55
C VAL A 74 9.14 -5.88 0.17
N PRO A 75 9.05 -5.92 1.51
CA PRO A 75 7.79 -5.63 2.21
C PRO A 75 7.32 -4.18 1.98
N HIS A 76 8.21 -3.19 1.88
CA HIS A 76 7.83 -1.80 1.65
C HIS A 76 7.03 -1.63 0.35
N PHE A 77 7.54 -2.16 -0.76
CA PHE A 77 6.86 -2.04 -2.04
C PHE A 77 5.60 -2.91 -2.17
N HIS A 78 5.45 -3.97 -1.36
CA HIS A 78 4.20 -4.73 -1.28
C HIS A 78 3.12 -4.07 -0.44
N PHE A 79 3.48 -3.52 0.73
CA PHE A 79 2.50 -2.95 1.64
C PHE A 79 2.26 -1.47 1.35
N ALA A 80 3.30 -0.64 1.34
CA ALA A 80 3.18 0.78 1.03
C ALA A 80 2.97 1.02 -0.48
N GLY A 81 3.82 0.41 -1.32
CA GLY A 81 3.77 0.62 -2.76
C GLY A 81 2.53 0.00 -3.44
N PHE A 82 2.16 -1.22 -3.05
CA PHE A 82 1.01 -1.92 -3.63
C PHE A 82 -0.28 -1.72 -2.83
N THR A 83 -0.34 -2.25 -1.61
CA THR A 83 -1.62 -2.35 -0.91
C THR A 83 -2.17 -0.99 -0.48
N ALA A 84 -1.33 -0.14 0.12
CA ALA A 84 -1.71 1.22 0.52
C ALA A 84 -2.12 2.07 -0.68
N ALA A 85 -1.36 2.03 -1.78
CA ALA A 85 -1.74 2.72 -3.01
C ALA A 85 -3.07 2.21 -3.58
N LEU A 86 -3.28 0.88 -3.64
CA LEU A 86 -4.53 0.31 -4.10
C LEU A 86 -5.71 0.77 -3.24
N VAL A 87 -5.60 0.59 -1.91
CA VAL A 87 -6.67 0.94 -0.96
C VAL A 87 -6.95 2.45 -0.98
N ALA A 88 -5.94 3.31 -1.04
CA ALA A 88 -6.13 4.74 -1.18
C ALA A 88 -6.88 5.10 -2.47
N GLY A 89 -6.55 4.43 -3.58
CA GLY A 89 -7.28 4.56 -4.84
C GLY A 89 -8.74 4.07 -4.74
N LEU A 90 -9.01 2.97 -4.03
CA LEU A 90 -10.37 2.46 -3.79
C LEU A 90 -11.20 3.42 -2.94
N VAL A 91 -10.66 3.87 -1.80
CA VAL A 91 -11.29 4.87 -0.92
C VAL A 91 -11.60 6.14 -1.70
N CYS A 92 -10.63 6.64 -2.49
CA CYS A 92 -10.84 7.85 -3.27
C CYS A 92 -11.96 7.74 -4.31
N ARG A 93 -12.23 6.54 -4.86
CA ARG A 93 -13.35 6.33 -5.78
C ARG A 93 -14.68 6.14 -5.07
N ALA A 94 -14.67 5.56 -3.88
CA ALA A 94 -15.88 5.24 -3.13
C ALA A 94 -16.42 6.42 -2.30
N THR A 95 -15.56 7.38 -1.96
CA THR A 95 -15.97 8.63 -1.31
C THR A 95 -16.83 9.46 -2.26
N ALA A 96 -18.04 9.79 -1.82
CA ALA A 96 -18.98 10.61 -2.55
C ALA A 96 -18.48 12.07 -2.70
N PRO A 97 -18.98 12.82 -3.70
CA PRO A 97 -18.74 14.26 -3.78
C PRO A 97 -19.18 14.96 -2.49
N GLY A 98 -18.27 15.71 -1.86
CA GLY A 98 -18.54 16.38 -0.59
C GLY A 98 -17.27 16.69 0.22
N PRO A 99 -17.39 16.92 1.54
CA PRO A 99 -16.26 17.26 2.41
C PRO A 99 -15.14 16.20 2.40
N GLY A 100 -15.47 14.92 2.19
CA GLY A 100 -14.51 13.81 2.10
C GLY A 100 -13.68 13.79 0.81
N THR A 101 -14.10 14.48 -0.25
CA THR A 101 -13.45 14.37 -1.57
C THR A 101 -12.02 14.89 -1.58
N ALA A 102 -11.76 16.05 -0.95
CA ALA A 102 -10.41 16.61 -0.90
C ALA A 102 -9.42 15.71 -0.15
N PRO A 103 -9.70 15.25 1.09
CA PRO A 103 -8.80 14.34 1.80
C PRO A 103 -8.66 13.00 1.08
N ALA A 104 -9.71 12.48 0.43
CA ALA A 104 -9.64 11.27 -0.40
C ALA A 104 -8.65 11.40 -1.56
N ARG A 105 -8.73 12.50 -2.32
CA ARG A 105 -7.84 12.77 -3.45
C ARG A 105 -6.39 12.95 -2.99
N TRP A 106 -6.20 13.69 -1.90
CA TRP A 106 -4.87 13.89 -1.32
C TRP A 106 -4.27 12.56 -0.81
N ALA A 107 -5.06 11.74 -0.11
CA ALA A 107 -4.65 10.41 0.32
C ALA A 107 -4.23 9.52 -0.85
N ALA A 108 -4.98 9.55 -1.96
CA ALA A 108 -4.61 8.78 -3.15
C ALA A 108 -3.28 9.23 -3.78
N TYR A 109 -2.93 10.52 -3.74
CA TYR A 109 -1.62 11.01 -4.19
C TYR A 109 -0.50 10.76 -3.18
N SER A 110 -0.80 10.75 -1.89
CA SER A 110 0.20 10.56 -0.84
C SER A 110 0.89 9.20 -0.91
N ALA A 111 0.21 8.15 -1.40
CA ALA A 111 0.80 6.82 -1.55
C ALA A 111 1.93 6.78 -2.61
N PRO A 112 1.71 7.19 -3.88
CA PRO A 112 2.80 7.35 -4.84
C PRO A 112 3.84 8.36 -4.38
N GLY A 113 3.40 9.55 -3.94
CA GLY A 113 4.31 10.64 -3.58
C GLY A 113 5.22 10.29 -2.41
N GLY A 114 4.64 9.75 -1.34
CA GLY A 114 5.37 9.31 -0.14
C GLY A 114 6.30 8.13 -0.43
N THR A 115 5.85 7.12 -1.19
CA THR A 115 6.70 5.97 -1.56
C THR A 115 7.90 6.42 -2.41
N LEU A 116 7.68 7.31 -3.37
CA LEU A 116 8.77 7.87 -4.18
C LEU A 116 9.71 8.75 -3.35
N LEU A 117 9.18 9.54 -2.42
CA LEU A 117 9.99 10.42 -1.57
C LEU A 117 10.85 9.61 -0.60
N VAL A 118 10.32 8.54 0.01
CA VAL A 118 11.11 7.61 0.83
C VAL A 118 12.21 6.94 -0.01
N LEU A 119 11.87 6.47 -1.22
CA LEU A 119 12.87 5.87 -2.13
C LEU A 119 13.98 6.88 -2.49
N LEU A 120 13.62 8.14 -2.76
CA LEU A 120 14.57 9.21 -3.04
C LEU A 120 15.42 9.56 -1.80
N GLY A 121 14.83 9.48 -0.61
CA GLY A 121 15.51 9.74 0.66
C GLY A 121 16.74 8.86 0.86
N TYR A 122 16.66 7.57 0.48
CA TYR A 122 17.82 6.66 0.50
C TYR A 122 19.03 7.14 -0.33
N PHE A 123 18.84 8.04 -1.30
CA PHE A 123 19.91 8.60 -2.10
C PHE A 123 20.36 10.00 -1.64
N VAL A 124 19.61 10.66 -0.74
CA VAL A 124 19.83 12.05 -0.34
C VAL A 124 20.26 12.13 1.12
N ASP A 125 19.32 11.91 2.05
CA ASP A 125 19.53 11.94 3.50
C ASP A 125 18.30 11.40 4.26
N ASP A 126 18.47 11.20 5.57
CA ASP A 126 17.43 10.68 6.48
C ASP A 126 16.27 11.68 6.69
N TRP A 127 16.47 12.97 6.45
CA TRP A 127 15.42 13.99 6.55
C TRP A 127 14.43 13.91 5.39
N ALA A 128 14.92 13.61 4.19
CA ALA A 128 14.09 13.32 3.04
C ALA A 128 13.26 12.05 3.26
N GLU A 129 13.84 11.02 3.88
CA GLU A 129 13.10 9.82 4.29
C GLU A 129 11.99 10.17 5.30
N LEU A 130 12.30 10.96 6.33
CA LEU A 130 11.30 11.43 7.30
C LEU A 130 10.18 12.23 6.63
N ALA A 131 10.49 13.12 5.70
CA ALA A 131 9.48 13.88 4.95
C ALA A 131 8.55 12.94 4.16
N GLY A 132 9.11 11.91 3.51
CA GLY A 132 8.36 10.86 2.85
C GLY A 132 7.44 10.09 3.80
N ALA A 133 7.96 9.69 4.96
CA ALA A 133 7.20 8.99 5.99
C ALA A 133 6.04 9.85 6.54
N VAL A 134 6.24 11.16 6.71
CA VAL A 134 5.19 12.11 7.15
C VAL A 134 4.09 12.24 6.11
N VAL A 135 4.45 12.44 4.83
CA VAL A 135 3.47 12.54 3.73
C VAL A 135 2.64 11.25 3.62
N LEU A 136 3.30 10.10 3.63
CA LEU A 136 2.64 8.81 3.54
C LEU A 136 1.74 8.55 4.76
N THR A 137 2.22 8.85 5.97
CA THR A 137 1.46 8.65 7.20
C THR A 137 0.19 9.46 7.24
N ALA A 138 0.28 10.78 7.00
CA ALA A 138 -0.91 11.62 6.99
C ALA A 138 -1.90 11.12 5.92
N GLY A 139 -1.38 10.63 4.79
CA GLY A 139 -2.13 9.97 3.72
C GLY A 139 -2.95 8.79 4.20
N MET A 140 -2.26 7.86 4.86
CA MET A 140 -2.84 6.64 5.39
C MET A 140 -3.79 6.90 6.56
N TRP A 141 -3.57 7.94 7.35
CA TRP A 141 -4.56 8.38 8.35
C TRP A 141 -5.82 8.94 7.70
N ALA A 142 -5.72 9.69 6.60
CA ALA A 142 -6.89 10.10 5.84
C ALA A 142 -7.63 8.88 5.25
N VAL A 143 -6.91 7.88 4.70
CA VAL A 143 -7.51 6.59 4.29
C VAL A 143 -8.25 5.93 5.45
N ALA A 144 -7.63 5.81 6.62
CA ALA A 144 -8.24 5.19 7.80
C ALA A 144 -9.50 5.95 8.26
N LEU A 145 -9.44 7.28 8.31
CA LEU A 145 -10.55 8.14 8.72
C LEU A 145 -11.75 8.01 7.78
N LEU A 146 -11.50 8.09 6.46
CA LEU A 146 -12.55 7.96 5.44
C LEU A 146 -13.12 6.54 5.40
N THR A 147 -12.27 5.53 5.55
CA THR A 147 -12.71 4.14 5.70
C THR A 147 -13.66 4.00 6.89
N TRP A 148 -13.33 4.61 8.03
CA TRP A 148 -14.14 4.56 9.23
C TRP A 148 -15.47 5.32 9.11
N ARG A 149 -15.44 6.52 8.53
CA ARG A 149 -16.59 7.44 8.51
C ARG A 149 -17.53 7.26 7.32
N GLU A 150 -17.00 6.87 6.17
CA GLU A 150 -17.76 6.88 4.91
C GLU A 150 -17.96 5.47 4.34
N ILE A 151 -16.94 4.62 4.40
CA ILE A 151 -17.00 3.29 3.78
C ILE A 151 -17.64 2.25 4.72
N ARG A 152 -17.17 2.19 5.98
CA ARG A 152 -17.64 1.22 6.97
C ARG A 152 -19.15 1.27 7.25
N PRO A 153 -19.82 2.43 7.34
CA PRO A 153 -21.27 2.47 7.53
C PRO A 153 -22.08 1.82 6.40
N GLY A 154 -21.50 1.70 5.21
CA GLY A 154 -22.10 1.01 4.07
C GLY A 154 -21.95 -0.52 4.08
N ALA A 155 -21.26 -1.10 5.07
CA ALA A 155 -21.10 -2.54 5.17
C ALA A 155 -22.45 -3.22 5.48
N ARG A 156 -22.83 -4.22 4.66
CA ARG A 156 -24.09 -4.98 4.84
C ARG A 156 -24.07 -5.94 6.02
N ASP A 157 -22.89 -6.40 6.41
CA ASP A 157 -22.71 -7.39 7.46
C ASP A 157 -21.60 -7.01 8.47
N ARG A 158 -21.67 -7.63 9.66
CA ARG A 158 -20.75 -7.35 10.76
C ARG A 158 -19.30 -7.75 10.45
N THR A 159 -19.08 -8.78 9.64
CA THR A 159 -17.74 -9.24 9.26
C THR A 159 -17.06 -8.21 8.37
N THR A 160 -17.74 -7.72 7.33
CA THR A 160 -17.23 -6.64 6.46
C THR A 160 -16.95 -5.37 7.28
N GLY A 161 -17.87 -4.99 8.17
CA GLY A 161 -17.68 -3.84 9.07
C GLY A 161 -16.53 -4.00 10.07
N ALA A 162 -16.26 -5.23 10.54
CA ALA A 162 -15.14 -5.54 11.42
C ALA A 162 -13.80 -5.52 10.66
N LEU A 163 -13.74 -6.09 9.45
CA LEU A 163 -12.54 -6.05 8.61
C LEU A 163 -12.11 -4.61 8.30
N LEU A 164 -13.06 -3.74 7.92
CA LEU A 164 -12.80 -2.32 7.68
C LEU A 164 -12.31 -1.60 8.96
N ALA A 165 -12.93 -1.89 10.11
CA ALA A 165 -12.54 -1.31 11.39
C ALA A 165 -11.13 -1.73 11.82
N THR A 166 -10.83 -3.04 11.76
CA THR A 166 -9.52 -3.59 12.08
C THR A 166 -8.45 -3.00 11.17
N SER A 167 -8.73 -2.95 9.86
CA SER A 167 -7.82 -2.35 8.90
C SER A 167 -7.52 -0.89 9.21
N ALA A 168 -8.54 -0.06 9.46
CA ALA A 168 -8.35 1.35 9.76
C ALA A 168 -7.58 1.57 11.07
N ALA A 169 -7.91 0.81 12.12
CA ALA A 169 -7.25 0.93 13.42
C ALA A 169 -5.77 0.51 13.36
N VAL A 170 -5.48 -0.62 12.72
CA VAL A 170 -4.10 -1.10 12.57
C VAL A 170 -3.28 -0.17 11.67
N LEU A 171 -3.88 0.39 10.62
CA LEU A 171 -3.20 1.37 9.78
C LEU A 171 -2.76 2.60 10.59
N VAL A 172 -3.61 3.13 11.46
CA VAL A 172 -3.23 4.26 12.33
C VAL A 172 -2.05 3.88 13.24
N ALA A 173 -2.14 2.73 13.92
CA ALA A 173 -1.11 2.28 14.84
C ALA A 173 0.24 2.02 14.15
N THR A 174 0.22 1.37 12.99
CA THR A 174 1.44 1.05 12.24
C THR A 174 2.11 2.30 11.65
N MET A 175 1.33 3.30 11.22
CA MET A 175 1.91 4.56 10.75
C MET A 175 2.53 5.39 11.90
N LEU A 176 1.98 5.32 13.12
CA LEU A 176 2.65 5.91 14.29
C LEU A 176 4.02 5.28 14.56
N LEU A 177 4.12 3.94 14.42
CA LEU A 177 5.41 3.25 14.54
C LEU A 177 6.39 3.67 13.44
N ALA A 178 5.92 3.85 12.21
CA ALA A 178 6.74 4.34 11.10
C ALA A 178 7.28 5.75 11.37
N LEU A 179 6.44 6.66 11.85
CA LEU A 179 6.87 8.02 12.22
C LEU A 179 7.87 8.01 13.37
N TRP A 180 7.65 7.19 14.40
CA TRP A 180 8.58 7.09 15.51
C TRP A 180 9.94 6.58 15.04
N TRP A 181 9.96 5.57 14.17
CA TRP A 181 11.19 5.05 13.60
C TRP A 181 11.91 6.09 12.73
N ALA A 182 11.23 6.72 11.78
CA ALA A 182 11.83 7.70 10.87
C ALA A 182 12.31 8.97 11.60
N ALA A 183 11.58 9.43 12.62
CA ALA A 183 12.01 10.54 13.46
C ALA A 183 13.25 10.17 14.28
N GLY A 184 13.32 8.92 14.74
CA GLY A 184 14.50 8.33 15.35
C GLY A 184 15.74 8.43 14.49
N GLU A 185 15.64 7.90 13.28
CA GLU A 185 16.76 7.89 12.32
C GLU A 185 17.23 9.33 12.02
N ALA A 186 16.31 10.24 11.74
CA ALA A 186 16.65 11.62 11.36
C ALA A 186 17.18 12.49 12.51
N THR A 187 16.83 12.20 13.77
CA THR A 187 17.15 13.07 14.93
C THR A 187 18.04 12.42 15.98
N GLY A 188 18.30 11.12 15.87
CA GLY A 188 19.06 10.33 16.85
C GLY A 188 18.31 10.04 18.16
N VAL A 189 17.00 10.32 18.25
CA VAL A 189 16.19 9.93 19.41
C VAL A 189 15.98 8.42 19.45
N VAL A 190 15.76 7.85 20.63
CA VAL A 190 15.55 6.40 20.77
C VAL A 190 14.37 5.94 19.90
N HIS A 191 14.63 4.94 19.07
CA HIS A 191 13.66 4.34 18.17
C HIS A 191 13.76 2.82 18.13
N PRO A 192 12.73 2.12 17.62
CA PRO A 192 12.75 0.68 17.55
C PRO A 192 13.84 0.14 16.60
N THR A 193 14.31 -1.07 16.86
CA THR A 193 15.20 -1.77 15.94
C THR A 193 14.45 -2.23 14.68
N LEU A 194 15.18 -2.48 13.59
CA LEU A 194 14.62 -3.01 12.34
C LEU A 194 13.84 -4.32 12.55
N THR A 195 14.38 -5.24 13.35
CA THR A 195 13.71 -6.51 13.69
C THR A 195 12.37 -6.26 14.39
N TRP A 196 12.31 -5.29 15.30
CA TRP A 196 11.07 -4.93 15.97
C TRP A 196 10.07 -4.31 15.00
N MET A 197 10.52 -3.40 14.13
CA MET A 197 9.68 -2.82 13.08
C MET A 197 9.11 -3.90 12.15
N ALA A 198 9.90 -4.88 11.74
CA ALA A 198 9.41 -5.99 10.93
C ALA A 198 8.32 -6.79 11.67
N ALA A 199 8.53 -7.08 12.95
CA ALA A 199 7.60 -7.87 13.77
C ALA A 199 6.30 -7.13 14.14
N THR A 200 6.33 -5.79 14.26
CA THR A 200 5.15 -5.00 14.66
C THR A 200 4.55 -4.25 13.47
N HIS A 201 5.27 -3.28 12.91
CA HIS A 201 4.83 -2.48 11.78
C HIS A 201 4.62 -3.36 10.54
N GLY A 202 5.58 -4.22 10.21
CA GLY A 202 5.51 -5.11 9.04
C GLY A 202 4.34 -6.10 9.14
N LEU A 203 4.29 -6.87 10.23
CA LEU A 203 3.23 -7.86 10.44
C LEU A 203 1.84 -7.23 10.59
N GLY A 204 1.75 -6.09 11.30
CA GLY A 204 0.52 -5.31 11.42
C GLY A 204 0.02 -4.83 10.06
N ASN A 205 0.91 -4.31 9.21
CA ASN A 205 0.55 -3.92 7.85
C ASN A 205 0.12 -5.11 7.00
N ALA A 206 0.77 -6.27 7.13
CA ALA A 206 0.43 -7.46 6.34
C ALA A 206 -0.94 -8.05 6.71
N LEU A 207 -1.16 -8.33 8.00
CA LEU A 207 -2.32 -9.08 8.47
C LEU A 207 -3.49 -8.17 8.87
N GLY A 208 -3.20 -7.07 9.55
CA GLY A 208 -4.23 -6.18 10.08
C GLY A 208 -4.72 -5.17 9.06
N PHE A 209 -3.81 -4.50 8.36
CA PHE A 209 -4.18 -3.53 7.32
C PHE A 209 -4.49 -4.21 5.98
N ALA A 210 -3.48 -4.82 5.34
CA ALA A 210 -3.55 -5.27 3.96
C ALA A 210 -4.58 -6.40 3.77
N LEU A 211 -4.44 -7.49 4.51
CA LEU A 211 -5.36 -8.62 4.40
C LEU A 211 -6.81 -8.22 4.72
N CYS A 212 -7.05 -7.53 5.83
CA CYS A 212 -8.41 -7.11 6.20
C CYS A 212 -9.02 -6.13 5.18
N SER A 213 -8.24 -5.15 4.69
CA SER A 213 -8.69 -4.26 3.62
C SER A 213 -9.10 -5.02 2.37
N LEU A 214 -8.23 -5.90 1.86
CA LEU A 214 -8.47 -6.61 0.61
C LEU A 214 -9.68 -7.54 0.71
N LEU A 215 -9.83 -8.24 1.84
CA LEU A 215 -11.01 -9.07 2.09
C LEU A 215 -12.29 -8.23 2.20
N ALA A 216 -12.26 -7.09 2.89
CA ALA A 216 -13.41 -6.20 2.98
C ALA A 216 -13.82 -5.66 1.61
N TRP A 217 -12.87 -5.16 0.82
CA TRP A 217 -13.12 -4.64 -0.52
C TRP A 217 -13.63 -5.70 -1.49
N ARG A 218 -13.13 -6.94 -1.38
CA ARG A 218 -13.66 -8.08 -2.15
C ARG A 218 -15.13 -8.33 -1.81
N ARG A 219 -15.49 -8.36 -0.53
CA ARG A 219 -16.88 -8.54 -0.08
C ARG A 219 -17.80 -7.42 -0.55
N LEU A 220 -17.36 -6.16 -0.42
CA LEU A 220 -18.11 -5.00 -0.93
C LEU A 220 -18.35 -5.07 -2.45
N ALA A 221 -17.38 -5.58 -3.22
CA ALA A 221 -17.53 -5.78 -4.65
C ALA A 221 -18.50 -6.91 -5.00
N GLU A 222 -18.45 -8.03 -4.27
CA GLU A 222 -19.39 -9.15 -4.40
C GLU A 222 -20.82 -8.71 -4.07
N ASP A 223 -21.00 -7.96 -2.98
CA ASP A 223 -22.27 -7.35 -2.56
C ASP A 223 -22.86 -6.42 -3.63
N THR A 224 -22.02 -5.58 -4.25
CA THR A 224 -22.44 -4.66 -5.31
C THR A 224 -22.91 -5.42 -6.54
N ARG A 225 -22.21 -6.51 -6.90
CA ARG A 225 -22.56 -7.35 -8.04
C ARG A 225 -23.88 -8.09 -7.81
N GLN A 226 -24.08 -8.68 -6.63
CA GLN A 226 -25.34 -9.38 -6.29
C GLN A 226 -26.55 -8.44 -6.33
N ALA A 227 -26.39 -7.19 -5.89
CA ALA A 227 -27.47 -6.20 -5.95
C ALA A 227 -27.80 -5.73 -7.38
N ALA A 228 -26.92 -5.97 -8.35
CA ALA A 228 -27.10 -5.59 -9.75
C ALA A 228 -27.64 -6.74 -10.63
N GLU A 229 -27.65 -7.98 -10.14
CA GLU A 229 -28.29 -9.11 -10.81
C GLU A 229 -29.82 -9.01 -10.59
N PRO A 230 -30.64 -8.86 -11.65
CA PRO A 230 -32.10 -8.81 -11.50
C PRO A 230 -32.59 -10.10 -10.86
N GLU A 231 -33.52 -10.00 -9.91
CA GLU A 231 -34.24 -11.14 -9.37
C GLU A 231 -34.91 -11.86 -10.55
N GLU A 232 -34.33 -12.99 -10.97
CA GLU A 232 -34.87 -13.83 -12.03
C GLU A 232 -36.21 -14.36 -11.48
N ILE A 233 -37.30 -13.70 -11.86
CA ILE A 233 -38.66 -14.11 -11.52
C ILE A 233 -38.85 -15.49 -12.16
N THR A 234 -38.56 -16.54 -11.40
CA THR A 234 -38.94 -17.90 -11.76
C THR A 234 -40.47 -17.99 -11.74
N PRO A 235 -41.08 -18.49 -12.84
CA PRO A 235 -42.54 -18.57 -13.01
C PRO A 235 -43.21 -19.57 -12.07
#